data_AF-A0A0Q6WD61-F1
#
_entry.id   AF-A0A0Q6WD61-F1
#
_cell.length_a   1.000
_cell.length_b   1.000
_cell.length_c   1.000
_cell.angle_alpha   90.00
_cell.angle_beta   90.00
_cell.angle_gamma   90.00
#
_symmetry.space_group_name_H-M   'P 1'
#
loop_
_entity.id
_entity.type
_entity.pdbx_description
1 polymer ?
#
loop_
_entity_poly.entity_id
_entity_poly.type
_entity_poly.pdbx_seq_one_letter_code
_entity_poly.pdbx_strand_id
1 'polypeptide(L)' 'MTAHKRSDKISQWLVQLLARVGWQKAVVALANKNARIVWALLAKGREFDPNYVSVKPGEVPPIPVLAQA' A
#
# COMPACT_ATOMS: atom_id res chain seq x y z
N MET A 1 -7.67 17.37 4.69
CA MET A 1 -6.89 16.11 4.61
C MET A 1 -6.52 15.63 6.00
N THR A 2 -6.82 14.39 6.35
CA THR A 2 -6.43 13.76 7.62
C THR A 2 -5.24 12.81 7.48
N ALA A 3 -4.64 12.69 6.29
CA ALA A 3 -3.52 11.79 6.02
C ALA A 3 -2.33 12.03 6.98
N HIS A 4 -2.04 13.28 7.34
CA HIS A 4 -1.01 13.61 8.33
C HIS A 4 -1.32 13.11 9.76
N LYS A 5 -2.54 12.66 10.03
CA LYS A 5 -2.97 12.08 11.31
C LYS A 5 -2.94 10.55 11.33
N ARG A 6 -2.66 9.91 10.19
CA ARG A 6 -2.62 8.46 10.06
C ARG A 6 -1.19 7.98 9.85
N SER A 7 -0.85 6.87 10.49
CA SER A 7 0.48 6.25 10.43
C SER A 7 0.59 5.12 9.41
N ASP A 8 -0.46 4.83 8.63
CA ASP A 8 -0.41 3.81 7.60
C ASP A 8 0.53 4.20 6.44
N LYS A 9 1.10 3.19 5.77
CA LYS A 9 2.10 3.37 4.70
C LYS A 9 1.57 4.21 3.54
N ILE A 10 0.27 4.15 3.23
CA ILE A 10 -0.35 4.92 2.14
C ILE A 10 -0.44 6.39 2.54
N SER A 11 -0.88 6.69 3.76
CA SER A 11 -0.97 8.05 4.30
C SER A 11 0.40 8.72 4.37
N GLN A 12 1.44 8.02 4.86
CA GLN A 12 2.80 8.55 4.88
C GLN A 12 3.32 8.84 3.46
N TRP A 13 3.12 7.90 2.52
CA TRP A 13 3.46 8.10 1.11
C TRP A 13 2.73 9.30 0.50
N LEU A 14 1.45 9.48 0.82
CA LEU A 14 0.64 10.59 0.30
C LEU A 14 1.13 11.95 0.81
N VAL A 15 1.52 12.04 2.08
CA VAL A 15 2.09 13.27 2.67
C VAL A 15 3.39 13.65 1.95
N GLN A 16 4.29 12.69 1.73
CA GLN A 16 5.53 12.92 0.99
C GLN A 16 5.27 13.29 -0.48
N LEU A 17 4.31 12.61 -1.12
CA LEU A 17 3.96 12.89 -2.51
C LEU A 17 3.41 14.30 -2.66
N LEU A 18 2.50 14.70 -1.77
CA LEU A 18 1.94 16.04 -1.75
C LEU A 18 3.03 17.11 -1.67
N ALA A 19 4.02 16.93 -0.78
CA ALA A 19 5.13 17.86 -0.63
C ALA A 19 5.97 17.98 -1.91
N ARG A 20 6.10 16.90 -2.69
CA ARG A 20 6.93 16.87 -3.91
C ARG A 20 6.22 17.38 -5.16
N VAL A 21 4.93 17.08 -5.33
CA VAL A 21 4.22 17.32 -6.61
C VAL A 21 3.01 18.24 -6.50
N GLY A 22 2.63 18.65 -5.28
CA GLY A 22 1.47 19.49 -5.02
C GLY A 22 0.14 18.73 -5.06
N TRP A 23 -0.93 19.43 -4.69
CA TRP A 23 -2.25 18.86 -4.41
C TRP A 23 -2.88 18.12 -5.59
N GLN A 24 -3.02 18.78 -6.73
CA GLN A 24 -3.77 18.24 -7.88
C GLN A 24 -3.19 16.91 -8.35
N LYS A 25 -1.86 16.84 -8.50
CA LYS A 25 -1.16 15.62 -8.90
C LYS A 25 -1.24 14.54 -7.83
N ALA A 26 -1.13 14.91 -6.56
CA ALA A 26 -1.24 13.96 -5.45
C ALA A 26 -2.63 13.30 -5.36
N VAL A 27 -3.71 14.05 -5.58
CA VAL A 27 -5.08 13.52 -5.57
C VAL A 27 -5.29 12.50 -6.69
N VAL A 28 -4.85 12.81 -7.92
CA VAL A 28 -4.97 11.87 -9.05
C VAL A 28 -4.14 10.61 -8.79
N ALA A 29 -2.92 10.76 -8.27
CA ALA A 29 -2.06 9.64 -7.94
C ALA A 29 -2.66 8.74 -6.84
N LEU A 30 -3.31 9.32 -5.82
CA LEU A 30 -4.02 8.57 -4.78
C LEU A 30 -5.17 7.76 -5.38
N ALA A 31 -5.98 8.39 -6.23
CA ALA A 31 -7.08 7.70 -6.92
C ALA A 31 -6.56 6.53 -7.78
N ASN A 32 -5.47 6.73 -8.53
CA ASN A 32 -4.85 5.68 -9.30
C ASN A 32 -4.34 4.52 -8.42
N LYS A 33 -3.69 4.83 -7.29
CA LYS A 33 -3.24 3.81 -6.33
C LYS A 33 -4.41 2.99 -5.79
N ASN A 34 -5.51 3.63 -5.39
CA ASN A 34 -6.70 2.93 -4.91
C ASN A 34 -7.32 2.07 -6.01
N ALA A 35 -7.41 2.55 -7.25
CA ALA A 35 -7.91 1.78 -8.39
C ALA A 35 -7.06 0.52 -8.63
N ARG A 36 -5.73 0.62 -8.53
CA ARG A 36 -4.82 -0.54 -8.65
C ARG A 36 -5.03 -1.57 -7.54
N ILE A 37 -5.28 -1.12 -6.31
CA ILE A 37 -5.59 -2.01 -5.18
C ILE A 37 -6.88 -2.76 -5.46
N VAL A 38 -7.98 -2.05 -5.75
CA VAL A 38 -9.29 -2.65 -6.05
C VAL A 38 -9.18 -3.65 -7.20
N TRP A 39 -8.51 -3.29 -8.29
CA TRP A 39 -8.29 -4.20 -9.40
C TRP A 39 -7.57 -5.49 -8.97
N ALA A 40 -6.51 -5.39 -8.17
CA ALA A 40 -5.77 -6.56 -7.71
C ALA A 40 -6.60 -7.45 -6.76
N LEU A 41 -7.46 -6.87 -5.93
CA LEU A 41 -8.38 -7.61 -5.06
C LEU A 41 -9.40 -8.39 -5.89
N LEU A 42 -10.05 -7.72 -6.84
CA LEU A 42 -11.04 -8.33 -7.72
C LEU A 42 -10.42 -9.41 -8.62
N ALA A 43 -9.27 -9.13 -9.23
CA ALA A 43 -8.59 -10.06 -10.13
C ALA A 43 -8.07 -11.32 -9.42
N LYS A 44 -7.84 -11.26 -8.10
CA LYS A 44 -7.30 -12.39 -7.30
C LYS A 44 -8.32 -12.98 -6.33
N GLY A 45 -9.56 -12.47 -6.29
CA GLY A 45 -10.58 -12.88 -5.33
C GLY A 45 -10.16 -12.72 -3.87
N ARG A 46 -9.41 -11.65 -3.53
CA ARG A 46 -8.91 -11.41 -2.17
C ARG A 46 -9.63 -10.26 -1.49
N GLU A 47 -9.63 -10.28 -0.17
CA GLU A 47 -10.08 -9.17 0.66
C GLU A 47 -8.97 -8.12 0.86
N PHE A 48 -9.37 -6.89 1.19
CA PHE A 48 -8.43 -5.81 1.43
C PHE A 48 -7.69 -6.01 2.76
N ASP A 49 -6.36 -6.06 2.68
CA ASP A 49 -5.47 -6.04 3.84
C ASP A 49 -4.62 -4.74 3.84
N PRO A 50 -4.80 -3.84 4.82
CA PRO A 50 -4.00 -2.62 4.96
C PRO A 50 -2.49 -2.85 5.09
N ASN A 51 -2.08 -4.04 5.56
CA ASN A 51 -0.68 -4.42 5.76
C ASN A 51 -0.11 -5.24 4.60
N TYR A 52 -0.88 -5.43 3.52
CA TYR A 52 -0.48 -6.25 2.39
C TYR A 52 0.87 -5.80 1.79
N VAL A 53 1.81 -6.74 1.71
CA VAL A 53 3.10 -6.57 1.05
C VAL A 53 3.10 -7.38 -0.25
N SER A 54 3.34 -6.72 -1.38
CA SER A 54 3.47 -7.40 -2.67
C SER A 54 4.76 -8.22 -2.68
N VAL A 55 4.65 -9.54 -2.58
CA VAL A 55 5.78 -10.46 -2.76
C VAL A 55 6.01 -10.68 -4.27
N LYS A 56 7.26 -10.58 -4.70
CA LYS A 56 7.62 -10.85 -6.10
C LYS A 56 7.50 -12.35 -6.37
N PRO A 57 6.87 -12.80 -7.47
CA PRO A 57 6.84 -14.22 -7.82
C PRO A 57 8.26 -14.77 -7.93
N GLY A 58 8.55 -15.85 -7.21
CA GLY A 58 9.88 -16.47 -7.15
C GLY A 58 10.76 -16.05 -5.95
N GLU A 59 10.32 -15.09 -5.13
CA GLU A 59 10.98 -14.78 -3.87
C GLU A 59 10.43 -15.71 -2.77
N VAL A 60 11.29 -16.58 -2.23
CA VAL A 60 10.94 -17.45 -1.11
C VAL A 60 10.69 -16.55 0.10
N PRO A 61 9.45 -16.49 0.67
CA PRO A 61 9.23 -15.73 1.89
C PRO A 61 10.17 -16.27 2.98
N PRO A 62 10.73 -15.43 3.86
CA PRO A 62 11.56 -15.91 4.96
C PRO A 62 10.77 -16.99 5.70
N ILE A 63 11.31 -18.21 5.71
CA ILE A 63 10.72 -19.32 6.45
C ILE A 63 10.59 -18.81 7.89
N PRO A 64 9.38 -18.79 8.49
CA PRO A 64 9.27 -18.50 9.91
C PRO A 64 10.04 -19.62 10.59
N VAL A 65 11.24 -19.31 11.10
CA VAL A 65 12.00 -20.23 11.94
C VAL A 65 11.06 -20.52 13.10
N LEU A 66 10.58 -21.76 13.15
CA LEU A 66 9.75 -22.28 14.22
C LEU A 66 10.35 -21.83 15.54
N ALA A 67 9.49 -21.28 16.40
CA ALA A 67 9.70 -20.98 17.80
C ALA A 67 11.01 -21.57 18.35
N GLN A 68 12.00 -20.71 18.61
CA GLN A 68 13.11 -21.10 19.45
C GLN A 68 12.57 -21.33 20.86
N ALA A 69 12.85 -22.53 21.35
CA ALA A 69 12.49 -23.08 22.65
C ALA A 69 13.00 -22.26 23.83
#